data_AF-A0A918M2X4-F1
#
_entry.id   AF-A0A918M2X4-F1
#
_cell.length_a   1.000
_cell.length_b   1.000
_cell.length_c   1.000
_cell.angle_alpha   90.00
_cell.angle_beta   90.00
_cell.angle_gamma   90.00
#
_symmetry.space_group_name_H-M   'P 1'
#
loop_
_entity.id
_entity.type
_entity.pdbx_description
1 polymer ?
#
loop_
_entity_poly.entity_id
_entity_poly.type
_entity_poly.pdbx_seq_one_letter_code
_entity_poly.pdbx_strand_id
1 'polypeptide(L)'
;MHVPEHAEAVEIRAALLRLRRTTGLPIAFGGLLGDGRRMRIAEVNGALSTALSGLAIGAGNGLGGRAMALARPCAVTDYASARHISHEYDGPVAAEGLRSVLAVPVIVRRRVRGVLYGGLREPVPLGHRVLDAAVAAARDVEQALAVRDEAQRLAAAGTDHPPGDPARWEAVREAHGELRALAPRIGDPRLRAELLAVCERLAGSQAPSPAPGAATGPALGSPGPLAPLAPLAPREVDVLTAVAAGATNAGAAERLGLRPETVKGYLRSAMRKLGAHTRLEAVVAARRAGLLP
;
A
#
# COMPACT_ATOMS: atom_id res chain seq x y z
N MET A 1 10.29 2.00 -2.80
CA MET A 1 10.23 1.73 -1.34
C MET A 1 9.58 0.37 -1.15
N HIS A 2 10.35 -0.63 -0.72
CA HIS A 2 10.01 -2.05 -0.76
C HIS A 2 9.22 -2.44 0.51
N VAL A 3 7.88 -2.33 0.45
CA VAL A 3 6.96 -2.73 1.55
C VAL A 3 6.13 -4.02 1.25
N PRO A 4 6.56 -5.01 0.41
CA PRO A 4 5.75 -6.22 0.20
C PRO A 4 5.92 -7.29 1.29
N GLU A 5 7.10 -7.43 1.91
CA GLU A 5 7.42 -8.60 2.76
C GLU A 5 6.55 -8.73 4.03
N HIS A 6 6.18 -7.60 4.67
CA HIS A 6 5.47 -7.65 5.96
C HIS A 6 4.04 -8.17 5.86
N ALA A 7 3.31 -7.84 4.78
CA ALA A 7 1.92 -8.25 4.65
C ALA A 7 1.80 -9.72 4.24
N GLU A 8 2.72 -10.21 3.43
CA GLU A 8 2.73 -11.62 3.06
C GLU A 8 3.10 -12.54 4.25
N ALA A 9 3.96 -12.05 5.15
CA ALA A 9 4.27 -12.73 6.42
C ALA A 9 3.04 -12.87 7.33
N VAL A 10 2.13 -11.88 7.36
CA VAL A 10 0.88 -11.94 8.14
C VAL A 10 -0.03 -13.07 7.67
N GLU A 11 -0.17 -13.24 6.36
CA GLU A 11 -1.02 -14.30 5.79
C GLU A 11 -0.49 -15.71 6.11
N ILE A 12 0.83 -15.90 5.98
CA ILE A 12 1.47 -17.15 6.39
C ILE A 12 1.27 -17.40 7.87
N ARG A 13 1.53 -16.40 8.72
CA ARG A 13 1.37 -16.53 10.17
C ARG A 13 -0.05 -16.95 10.53
N ALA A 14 -1.06 -16.34 9.92
CA ALA A 14 -2.46 -16.67 10.14
C ALA A 14 -2.79 -18.11 9.71
N ALA A 15 -2.29 -18.54 8.55
CA ALA A 15 -2.47 -19.90 8.04
C ALA A 15 -1.79 -20.96 8.93
N LEU A 16 -0.56 -20.71 9.39
CA LEU A 16 0.17 -21.61 10.29
C LEU A 16 -0.51 -21.75 11.66
N LEU A 17 -1.02 -20.64 12.21
CA LEU A 17 -1.80 -20.66 13.45
C LEU A 17 -3.10 -21.47 13.29
N ARG A 18 -3.80 -21.32 12.17
CA ARG A 18 -4.99 -22.13 11.86
C ARG A 18 -4.62 -23.61 11.74
N LEU A 19 -3.55 -23.93 11.00
CA LEU A 19 -3.10 -25.30 10.80
C LEU A 19 -2.83 -26.00 12.14
N ARG A 20 -2.11 -25.38 13.06
CA ARG A 20 -1.88 -25.97 14.40
C ARG A 20 -3.16 -26.18 15.17
N ARG A 21 -4.08 -25.21 15.17
CA ARG A 21 -5.36 -25.33 15.88
C ARG A 21 -6.23 -26.46 15.33
N THR A 22 -6.26 -26.66 14.02
CA THR A 22 -7.13 -27.67 13.39
C THR A 22 -6.54 -29.08 13.44
N THR A 23 -5.20 -29.19 13.46
CA THR A 23 -4.51 -30.50 13.41
C THR A 23 -3.92 -30.95 14.74
N GLY A 24 -3.78 -30.05 15.71
CA GLY A 24 -3.07 -30.32 16.97
C GLY A 24 -1.56 -30.42 16.82
N LEU A 25 -0.98 -30.04 15.67
CA LEU A 25 0.46 -30.12 15.46
C LEU A 25 1.23 -29.25 16.48
N PRO A 26 2.27 -29.81 17.13
CA PRO A 26 3.06 -29.07 18.12
C PRO A 26 3.81 -27.91 17.48
N ILE A 27 4.18 -28.02 16.21
CA ILE A 27 4.90 -26.99 15.46
C ILE A 27 4.40 -26.88 14.02
N ALA A 28 4.30 -25.65 13.53
CA ALA A 28 4.09 -25.32 12.13
C ALA A 28 4.94 -24.11 11.76
N PHE A 29 5.52 -24.11 10.57
CA PHE A 29 6.42 -23.05 10.11
C PHE A 29 6.34 -22.90 8.60
N GLY A 30 6.82 -21.79 8.06
CA GLY A 30 6.70 -21.55 6.63
C GLY A 30 7.37 -20.28 6.18
N GLY A 31 7.41 -20.11 4.87
CA GLY A 31 8.07 -18.98 4.26
C GLY A 31 7.70 -18.83 2.79
N LEU A 32 8.02 -17.66 2.25
CA LEU A 32 7.88 -17.37 0.83
C LEU A 32 9.22 -17.44 0.12
N LEU A 33 9.13 -17.69 -1.17
CA LEU A 33 10.24 -17.67 -2.09
C LEU A 33 10.65 -16.20 -2.30
N GLY A 34 11.88 -15.87 -1.95
CA GLY A 34 12.46 -14.58 -2.33
C GLY A 34 12.98 -14.58 -3.76
N ASP A 35 13.52 -13.43 -4.20
CA ASP A 35 13.98 -13.22 -5.59
C ASP A 35 15.07 -14.21 -6.06
N GLY A 36 15.77 -14.88 -5.13
CA GLY A 36 16.92 -15.76 -5.40
C GLY A 36 16.63 -17.25 -5.58
N ARG A 37 15.39 -17.68 -5.91
CA ARG A 37 14.99 -19.12 -5.93
C ARG A 37 15.25 -19.89 -4.62
N ARG A 38 15.50 -19.17 -3.54
CA ARG A 38 15.64 -19.69 -2.19
C ARG A 38 14.47 -19.18 -1.37
N MET A 39 13.87 -20.08 -0.62
CA MET A 39 12.80 -19.75 0.29
C MET A 39 13.40 -19.50 1.65
N ARG A 40 12.95 -18.47 2.37
CA ARG A 40 13.39 -18.24 3.75
C ARG A 40 12.24 -18.54 4.69
N ILE A 41 12.48 -19.34 5.72
CA ILE A 41 11.49 -19.54 6.79
C ILE A 41 11.33 -18.21 7.53
N ALA A 42 10.20 -17.55 7.32
CA ALA A 42 9.90 -16.26 7.91
C ALA A 42 9.08 -16.40 9.20
N GLU A 43 8.25 -17.45 9.26
CA GLU A 43 7.28 -17.63 10.32
C GLU A 43 7.42 -19.02 10.93
N VAL A 44 7.57 -19.08 12.25
CA VAL A 44 7.70 -20.32 13.00
C VAL A 44 6.78 -20.24 14.22
N ASN A 45 5.96 -21.26 14.44
CA ASN A 45 5.01 -21.30 15.52
C ASN A 45 5.08 -22.65 16.25
N GLY A 46 5.31 -22.63 17.56
CA GLY A 46 5.48 -23.84 18.37
C GLY A 46 6.91 -24.41 18.39
N ALA A 47 7.90 -23.58 18.02
CA ALA A 47 9.32 -23.92 18.09
C ALA A 47 9.81 -24.04 19.54
N LEU A 48 10.78 -24.92 19.77
CA LEU A 48 11.57 -24.98 21.01
C LEU A 48 12.88 -24.20 20.91
N SER A 49 13.34 -23.92 19.69
CA SER A 49 14.55 -23.17 19.42
C SER A 49 14.30 -22.10 18.35
N THR A 50 15.35 -21.34 18.01
CA THR A 50 15.33 -20.38 16.90
C THR A 50 15.97 -20.94 15.64
N ALA A 51 16.39 -22.22 15.63
CA ALA A 51 17.21 -22.79 14.56
C ALA A 51 16.51 -22.82 13.19
N LEU A 52 15.18 -22.90 13.16
CA LEU A 52 14.40 -22.85 11.93
C LEU A 52 14.14 -21.42 11.44
N SER A 53 14.14 -20.42 12.32
CA SER A 53 13.81 -19.04 11.95
C SER A 53 14.91 -18.45 11.06
N GLY A 54 14.54 -17.95 9.89
CA GLY A 54 15.48 -17.37 8.93
C GLY A 54 16.26 -18.39 8.11
N LEU A 55 16.04 -19.70 8.29
CA LEU A 55 16.70 -20.73 7.51
C LEU A 55 16.34 -20.61 6.03
N ALA A 56 17.36 -20.62 5.18
CA ALA A 56 17.22 -20.54 3.73
C ALA A 56 17.18 -21.96 3.11
N ILE A 57 16.09 -22.27 2.44
CA ILE A 57 15.82 -23.55 1.78
C ILE A 57 16.01 -23.39 0.27
N GLY A 58 16.90 -24.21 -0.30
CA GLY A 58 17.11 -24.29 -1.75
C GLY A 58 16.07 -25.19 -2.42
N ALA A 59 15.68 -24.86 -3.65
CA ALA A 59 14.87 -25.76 -4.47
C ALA A 59 15.61 -27.09 -4.71
N GLY A 60 14.90 -28.21 -4.54
CA GLY A 60 15.46 -29.56 -4.66
C GLY A 60 16.11 -30.14 -3.38
N ASN A 61 16.41 -29.32 -2.37
CA ASN A 61 17.11 -29.76 -1.16
C ASN A 61 16.17 -29.92 0.04
N GLY A 62 16.35 -31.01 0.79
CA GLY A 62 15.50 -31.39 1.91
C GLY A 62 14.05 -31.68 1.51
N LEU A 63 13.20 -31.89 2.51
CA LEU A 63 11.77 -32.10 2.28
C LEU A 63 11.11 -30.89 1.62
N GLY A 64 11.50 -29.70 2.07
CA GLY A 64 11.01 -28.42 1.58
C GLY A 64 11.31 -28.13 0.13
N GLY A 65 12.60 -28.21 -0.23
CA GLY A 65 13.04 -28.01 -1.59
C GLY A 65 12.46 -29.03 -2.55
N ARG A 66 12.27 -30.28 -2.09
CA ARG A 66 11.57 -31.31 -2.88
C ARG A 66 10.11 -30.95 -3.12
N ALA A 67 9.37 -30.53 -2.10
CA ALA A 67 7.98 -30.11 -2.26
C ALA A 67 7.84 -28.92 -3.24
N MET A 68 8.79 -27.98 -3.21
CA MET A 68 8.87 -26.89 -4.19
C MET A 68 9.15 -27.42 -5.61
N ALA A 69 10.15 -28.28 -5.77
CA ALA A 69 10.56 -28.81 -7.08
C ALA A 69 9.45 -29.63 -7.75
N LEU A 70 8.72 -30.43 -6.95
CA LEU A 70 7.61 -31.25 -7.44
C LEU A 70 6.28 -30.51 -7.55
N ALA A 71 6.18 -29.30 -6.98
CA ALA A 71 4.94 -28.55 -6.82
C ALA A 71 3.81 -29.42 -6.22
N ARG A 72 4.16 -30.28 -5.25
CA ARG A 72 3.23 -31.22 -4.61
C ARG A 72 3.53 -31.37 -3.11
N PRO A 73 2.50 -31.62 -2.28
CA PRO A 73 2.69 -31.97 -0.87
C PRO A 73 3.60 -33.19 -0.69
N CYS A 74 4.51 -33.11 0.27
CA CYS A 74 5.42 -34.20 0.64
C CYS A 74 5.39 -34.40 2.17
N ALA A 75 5.51 -35.63 2.63
CA ALA A 75 5.58 -35.94 4.06
C ALA A 75 6.56 -37.10 4.34
N VAL A 76 7.21 -37.04 5.50
CA VAL A 76 8.10 -38.08 6.02
C VAL A 76 7.67 -38.44 7.44
N THR A 77 7.70 -39.74 7.74
CA THR A 77 7.41 -40.26 9.08
C THR A 77 8.60 -40.11 10.00
N ASP A 78 9.81 -40.36 9.51
CA ASP A 78 11.04 -40.15 10.28
C ASP A 78 12.10 -39.46 9.42
N TYR A 79 12.22 -38.14 9.62
CA TYR A 79 13.09 -37.24 8.89
C TYR A 79 14.53 -37.72 8.90
N ALA A 80 15.06 -38.14 10.05
CA ALA A 80 16.46 -38.53 10.21
C ALA A 80 16.85 -39.76 9.37
N SER A 81 15.90 -40.66 9.09
CA SER A 81 16.11 -41.88 8.32
C SER A 81 15.64 -41.79 6.85
N ALA A 82 15.02 -40.68 6.46
CA ALA A 82 14.31 -40.57 5.19
C ALA A 82 15.26 -40.46 3.99
N ARG A 83 15.53 -41.60 3.34
CA ARG A 83 16.45 -41.69 2.18
C ARG A 83 16.05 -40.92 0.92
N HIS A 84 14.84 -40.38 0.89
CA HIS A 84 14.27 -39.73 -0.30
C HIS A 84 14.27 -38.20 -0.19
N ILE A 85 14.88 -37.64 0.85
CA ILE A 85 15.17 -36.22 0.99
C ILE A 85 16.67 -36.03 1.20
N SER A 86 17.21 -34.85 0.89
CA SER A 86 18.58 -34.53 1.31
C SER A 86 18.61 -34.09 2.78
N HIS A 87 19.77 -34.26 3.41
CA HIS A 87 19.98 -34.10 4.86
C HIS A 87 20.77 -32.83 5.21
N GLU A 88 20.75 -31.82 4.34
CA GLU A 88 21.46 -30.54 4.53
C GLU A 88 20.94 -29.73 5.73
N TYR A 89 19.73 -30.05 6.20
CA TYR A 89 19.03 -29.32 7.27
C TYR A 89 18.85 -30.14 8.55
N ASP A 90 19.60 -31.24 8.71
CA ASP A 90 19.49 -32.12 9.87
C ASP A 90 19.75 -31.39 11.20
N GLY A 91 20.75 -30.51 11.25
CA GLY A 91 21.08 -29.74 12.46
C GLY A 91 19.89 -28.90 12.98
N PRO A 92 19.34 -27.97 12.16
CA PRO A 92 18.17 -27.20 12.53
C PRO A 92 16.92 -28.05 12.84
N VAL A 93 16.70 -29.14 12.12
CA VAL A 93 15.54 -30.03 12.33
C VAL A 93 15.69 -30.82 13.64
N ALA A 94 16.89 -31.32 13.93
CA ALA A 94 17.21 -32.03 15.17
C ALA A 94 17.16 -31.11 16.39
N ALA A 95 17.57 -29.83 16.26
CA ALA A 95 17.45 -28.82 17.32
C ALA A 95 15.99 -28.59 17.77
N GLU A 96 15.02 -28.80 16.87
CA GLU A 96 13.59 -28.77 17.18
C GLU A 96 13.00 -30.11 17.63
N GLY A 97 13.81 -31.18 17.62
CA GLY A 97 13.39 -32.54 17.89
C GLY A 97 12.39 -33.08 16.86
N LEU A 98 12.37 -32.54 15.64
CA LEU A 98 11.40 -32.93 14.61
C LEU A 98 11.70 -34.32 14.06
N ARG A 99 10.67 -35.17 14.02
CA ARG A 99 10.75 -36.54 13.50
C ARG A 99 9.83 -36.72 12.31
N SER A 100 8.53 -36.52 12.46
CA SER A 100 7.61 -36.50 11.31
C SER A 100 7.41 -35.09 10.81
N VAL A 101 7.56 -34.88 9.50
CA VAL A 101 7.48 -33.55 8.90
C VAL A 101 6.68 -33.64 7.60
N LEU A 102 5.77 -32.69 7.39
CA LEU A 102 5.11 -32.44 6.11
C LEU A 102 5.55 -31.09 5.55
N ALA A 103 5.55 -30.99 4.23
CA ALA A 103 5.81 -29.78 3.47
C ALA A 103 4.76 -29.65 2.36
N VAL A 104 4.06 -28.52 2.33
CA VAL A 104 3.00 -28.21 1.37
C VAL A 104 3.35 -26.93 0.62
N PRO A 105 3.54 -26.98 -0.72
CA PRO A 105 3.84 -25.79 -1.49
C PRO A 105 2.61 -24.90 -1.63
N VAL A 106 2.81 -23.59 -1.53
CA VAL A 106 1.83 -22.57 -1.88
C VAL A 106 2.05 -22.20 -3.34
N ILE A 107 1.06 -22.46 -4.20
CA ILE A 107 1.19 -22.31 -5.66
C ILE A 107 0.21 -21.24 -6.12
N VAL A 108 0.71 -20.09 -6.56
CA VAL A 108 -0.12 -19.02 -7.13
C VAL A 108 0.13 -18.98 -8.63
N ARG A 109 -0.93 -19.10 -9.44
CA ARG A 109 -0.84 -19.04 -10.92
C ARG A 109 0.23 -19.98 -11.49
N ARG A 110 0.26 -21.23 -11.01
CA ARG A 110 1.23 -22.28 -11.41
C ARG A 110 2.68 -22.01 -11.02
N ARG A 111 2.95 -20.99 -10.20
CA ARG A 111 4.29 -20.70 -9.65
C ARG A 111 4.30 -20.98 -8.15
N VAL A 112 5.30 -21.71 -7.68
CA VAL A 112 5.51 -21.91 -6.24
C VAL A 112 5.94 -20.58 -5.63
N ARG A 113 5.14 -20.06 -4.71
CA ARG A 113 5.40 -18.81 -3.98
C ARG A 113 5.97 -19.06 -2.61
N GLY A 114 5.86 -20.27 -2.06
CA GLY A 114 6.40 -20.62 -0.76
C GLY A 114 6.07 -22.04 -0.35
N VAL A 115 6.39 -22.39 0.89
CA VAL A 115 6.09 -23.70 1.49
C VAL A 115 5.64 -23.51 2.93
N LEU A 116 4.60 -24.24 3.30
CA LEU A 116 4.15 -24.42 4.67
C LEU A 116 4.59 -25.80 5.17
N TYR A 117 5.02 -25.85 6.42
CA TYR A 117 5.47 -27.05 7.10
C TYR A 117 4.65 -27.30 8.35
N GLY A 118 4.51 -28.57 8.67
CA GLY A 118 3.97 -29.05 9.94
C GLY A 118 4.82 -30.21 10.41
N GLY A 119 4.97 -30.38 11.73
CA GLY A 119 5.77 -31.47 12.24
C GLY A 119 5.36 -32.00 13.60
N LEU A 120 5.75 -33.24 13.87
CA LEU A 120 5.67 -33.93 15.15
C LEU A 120 7.09 -34.23 15.65
N ARG A 121 7.23 -34.35 16.96
CA ARG A 121 8.51 -34.75 17.60
C ARG A 121 8.62 -36.26 17.81
N GLU A 122 7.61 -37.00 17.38
CA GLU A 122 7.54 -38.45 17.41
C GLU A 122 7.54 -38.99 15.97
N PRO A 123 8.14 -40.16 15.70
CA PRO A 123 8.20 -40.75 14.36
C PRO A 123 6.90 -41.48 14.01
N VAL A 124 5.79 -40.73 13.91
CA VAL A 124 4.44 -41.27 13.65
C VAL A 124 3.91 -40.77 12.30
N PRO A 125 3.32 -41.63 11.46
CA PRO A 125 2.79 -41.20 10.18
C PRO A 125 1.77 -40.06 10.32
N LEU A 126 1.97 -38.99 9.56
CA LEU A 126 1.02 -37.87 9.49
C LEU A 126 -0.22 -38.34 8.72
N GLY A 127 -1.35 -38.45 9.41
CA GLY A 127 -2.60 -38.95 8.82
C GLY A 127 -3.19 -38.01 7.77
N HIS A 128 -4.08 -38.54 6.92
CA HIS A 128 -4.73 -37.79 5.83
C HIS A 128 -5.38 -36.48 6.28
N ARG A 129 -6.03 -36.47 7.44
CA ARG A 129 -6.65 -35.25 8.01
C ARG A 129 -5.65 -34.10 8.19
N VAL A 130 -4.42 -34.42 8.62
CA VAL A 130 -3.37 -33.42 8.83
C VAL A 130 -2.88 -32.89 7.48
N LEU A 131 -2.71 -33.78 6.50
CA LEU A 131 -2.32 -33.41 5.14
C LEU A 131 -3.39 -32.53 4.48
N ASP A 132 -4.67 -32.91 4.57
CA ASP A 132 -5.80 -32.18 4.00
C ASP A 132 -5.91 -30.79 4.62
N ALA A 133 -5.75 -30.68 5.95
CA ALA A 133 -5.73 -29.39 6.63
C ALA A 133 -4.54 -28.52 6.22
N ALA A 134 -3.36 -29.10 6.00
CA ALA A 134 -2.19 -28.37 5.51
C ALA A 134 -2.36 -27.89 4.06
N VAL A 135 -2.98 -28.71 3.20
CA VAL A 135 -3.35 -28.33 1.83
C VAL A 135 -4.40 -27.21 1.83
N ALA A 136 -5.41 -27.29 2.71
CA ALA A 136 -6.39 -26.22 2.87
C ALA A 136 -5.71 -24.91 3.33
N ALA A 137 -4.81 -24.98 4.31
CA ALA A 137 -4.05 -23.81 4.77
C ALA A 137 -3.20 -23.20 3.64
N ALA A 138 -2.58 -24.02 2.77
CA ALA A 138 -1.83 -23.53 1.62
C ALA A 138 -2.74 -22.86 0.57
N ARG A 139 -3.96 -23.36 0.37
CA ARG A 139 -4.97 -22.75 -0.51
C ARG A 139 -5.46 -21.39 0.00
N ASP A 140 -5.64 -21.24 1.31
CA ASP A 140 -5.97 -19.94 1.90
C ASP A 140 -4.89 -18.89 1.56
N VAL A 141 -3.61 -19.25 1.74
CA VAL A 141 -2.49 -18.37 1.42
C VAL A 141 -2.42 -18.10 -0.09
N GLU A 142 -2.64 -19.12 -0.92
CA GLU A 142 -2.73 -18.95 -2.38
C GLU A 142 -3.77 -17.90 -2.77
N GLN A 143 -4.98 -18.00 -2.22
CA GLN A 143 -6.07 -17.06 -2.51
C GLN A 143 -5.72 -15.64 -2.06
N ALA A 144 -5.19 -15.48 -0.85
CA ALA A 144 -4.78 -14.18 -0.34
C ALA A 144 -3.70 -13.51 -1.21
N LEU A 145 -2.68 -14.28 -1.62
CA LEU A 145 -1.63 -13.80 -2.51
C LEU A 145 -2.16 -13.49 -3.91
N ALA A 146 -3.07 -14.31 -4.45
CA ALA A 146 -3.67 -14.08 -5.77
C ALA A 146 -4.50 -12.78 -5.81
N VAL A 147 -5.28 -12.50 -4.76
CA VAL A 147 -6.04 -11.25 -4.61
C VAL A 147 -5.10 -10.05 -4.53
N ARG A 148 -3.99 -10.17 -3.79
CA ARG A 148 -3.00 -9.09 -3.66
C ARG A 148 -2.28 -8.81 -4.98
N ASP A 149 -1.82 -9.86 -5.67
CA ASP A 149 -1.18 -9.74 -7.00
C ASP A 149 -2.14 -9.10 -8.02
N GLU A 150 -3.45 -9.32 -7.88
CA GLU A 150 -4.47 -8.67 -8.69
C GLU A 150 -4.61 -7.19 -8.35
N ALA A 151 -4.77 -6.86 -7.07
CA ALA A 151 -4.86 -5.48 -6.61
C ALA A 151 -3.63 -4.66 -7.03
N GLN A 152 -2.42 -5.23 -6.90
CA GLN A 152 -1.18 -4.58 -7.34
C GLN A 152 -1.13 -4.39 -8.85
N ARG A 153 -1.60 -5.36 -9.64
CA ARG A 153 -1.66 -5.21 -11.10
C ARG A 153 -2.69 -4.19 -11.54
N LEU A 154 -3.85 -4.14 -10.89
CA LEU A 154 -4.86 -3.11 -11.15
C LEU A 154 -4.34 -1.72 -10.77
N ALA A 155 -3.61 -1.61 -9.65
CA ALA A 155 -2.94 -0.36 -9.28
C ALA A 155 -1.88 0.05 -10.31
N ALA A 156 -1.08 -0.90 -10.81
CA ALA A 156 -0.08 -0.64 -11.86
C ALA A 156 -0.71 -0.35 -13.23
N ALA A 157 -1.81 -1.02 -13.60
CA ALA A 157 -2.54 -0.76 -14.84
C ALA A 157 -3.31 0.57 -14.78
N GLY A 158 -3.77 0.98 -13.60
CA GLY A 158 -4.31 2.32 -13.35
C GLY A 158 -3.26 3.44 -13.47
N THR A 159 -1.96 3.10 -13.45
CA THR A 159 -0.86 4.03 -13.73
C THR A 159 -0.41 4.06 -15.19
N ASP A 160 -0.95 3.19 -16.06
CA ASP A 160 -0.64 3.12 -17.50
C ASP A 160 -1.59 3.96 -18.39
N HIS A 161 -2.53 4.70 -17.80
CA HIS A 161 -2.93 5.94 -18.46
C HIS A 161 -1.73 6.87 -18.32
N PRO A 162 -1.08 7.35 -19.41
CA PRO A 162 -0.15 8.46 -19.25
C PRO A 162 -0.93 9.48 -18.43
N PRO A 163 -0.40 9.99 -17.29
CA PRO A 163 -1.08 11.08 -16.63
C PRO A 163 -1.31 12.08 -17.76
N GLY A 164 -2.57 12.37 -18.11
CA GLY A 164 -2.86 13.30 -19.19
C GLY A 164 -1.97 14.50 -18.89
N ASP A 165 -1.05 14.79 -19.82
CA ASP A 165 0.23 15.45 -19.51
C ASP A 165 0.04 16.47 -18.38
N PRO A 166 0.59 16.24 -17.16
CA PRO A 166 0.33 17.11 -16.02
C PRO A 166 0.60 18.57 -16.37
N ALA A 167 1.58 18.80 -17.25
CA ALA A 167 1.89 20.09 -17.83
C ALA A 167 0.78 20.60 -18.77
N ARG A 168 0.12 19.73 -19.54
CA ARG A 168 -1.05 20.09 -20.37
C ARG A 168 -2.26 20.47 -19.52
N TRP A 169 -2.60 19.72 -18.46
CA TRP A 169 -3.70 20.10 -17.57
C TRP A 169 -3.35 21.30 -16.68
N GLU A 170 -2.07 21.50 -16.37
CA GLU A 170 -1.56 22.71 -15.71
C GLU A 170 -1.61 23.92 -16.64
N ALA A 171 -1.25 23.79 -17.92
CA ALA A 171 -1.40 24.82 -18.94
C ALA A 171 -2.87 25.17 -19.19
N VAL A 172 -3.78 24.18 -19.18
CA VAL A 172 -5.22 24.43 -19.25
C VAL A 172 -5.72 25.20 -18.01
N ARG A 173 -5.19 24.88 -16.81
CA ARG A 173 -5.51 25.60 -15.56
C ARG A 173 -4.93 27.02 -15.54
N GLU A 174 -3.74 27.21 -16.07
CA GLU A 174 -3.07 28.50 -16.21
C GLU A 174 -3.83 29.39 -17.21
N ALA A 175 -4.13 28.87 -18.41
CA ALA A 175 -4.94 29.56 -19.40
C ALA A 175 -6.34 29.93 -18.87
N HIS A 176 -6.98 29.04 -18.08
CA HIS A 176 -8.23 29.35 -17.40
C HIS A 176 -8.08 30.47 -16.36
N GLY A 177 -6.97 30.48 -15.60
CA GLY A 177 -6.63 31.55 -14.66
C GLY A 177 -6.42 32.91 -15.34
N GLU A 178 -5.72 32.92 -16.47
CA GLU A 178 -5.49 34.10 -17.29
C GLU A 178 -6.78 34.66 -17.89
N LEU A 179 -7.63 33.80 -18.46
CA LEU A 179 -8.93 34.20 -19.00
C LEU A 179 -9.81 34.85 -17.91
N ARG A 180 -9.85 34.27 -16.71
CA ARG A 180 -10.60 34.83 -15.58
C ARG A 180 -10.03 36.16 -15.10
N ALA A 181 -8.71 36.33 -15.15
CA ALA A 181 -8.03 37.58 -14.78
C ALA A 181 -8.26 38.71 -15.81
N LEU A 182 -8.53 38.36 -17.07
CA LEU A 182 -8.87 39.32 -18.13
C LEU A 182 -10.34 39.75 -18.11
N ALA A 183 -11.25 38.93 -17.56
CA ALA A 183 -12.69 39.24 -17.51
C ALA A 183 -13.05 40.63 -16.94
N PRO A 184 -12.40 41.15 -15.87
CA PRO A 184 -12.70 42.48 -15.33
C PRO A 184 -12.26 43.64 -16.25
N ARG A 185 -11.37 43.39 -17.22
CA ARG A 185 -10.89 44.40 -18.18
C ARG A 185 -11.84 44.57 -19.37
N ILE A 186 -12.86 43.73 -19.48
CA ILE A 186 -13.87 43.80 -20.52
C ILE A 186 -14.92 44.84 -20.09
N GLY A 187 -15.01 45.93 -20.84
CA GLY A 187 -15.96 47.02 -20.58
C GLY A 187 -17.42 46.68 -20.91
N ASP A 188 -17.65 45.65 -21.73
CA ASP A 188 -19.00 45.15 -22.05
C ASP A 188 -19.48 44.13 -21.00
N PRO A 189 -20.55 44.43 -20.23
CA PRO A 189 -21.06 43.54 -19.20
C PRO A 189 -21.63 42.22 -19.73
N ARG A 190 -22.13 42.18 -20.98
CA ARG A 190 -22.67 40.94 -21.58
C ARG A 190 -21.56 39.98 -21.97
N LEU A 191 -20.53 40.49 -22.66
CA LEU A 191 -19.36 39.70 -23.07
C LEU A 191 -18.58 39.17 -21.86
N ARG A 192 -18.51 39.97 -20.78
CA ARG A 192 -17.91 39.54 -19.51
C ARG A 192 -18.66 38.36 -18.87
N ALA A 193 -19.99 38.40 -18.84
CA ALA A 193 -20.80 37.32 -18.29
C ALA A 193 -20.64 36.02 -19.11
N GLU A 194 -20.60 36.14 -20.44
CA GLU A 194 -20.41 35.01 -21.34
C GLU A 194 -19.04 34.33 -21.15
N LEU A 195 -17.96 35.12 -21.04
CA LEU A 195 -16.60 34.62 -20.78
C LEU A 195 -16.50 33.88 -19.44
N LEU A 196 -17.12 34.42 -18.38
CA LEU A 196 -17.13 33.78 -17.06
C LEU A 196 -17.91 32.45 -17.08
N ALA A 197 -19.04 32.39 -17.79
CA ALA A 197 -19.81 31.15 -17.94
C ALA A 197 -19.05 30.07 -18.74
N VAL A 198 -18.22 30.46 -19.72
CA VAL A 198 -17.31 29.53 -20.41
C VAL A 198 -16.23 29.01 -19.45
N CYS A 199 -15.64 29.88 -18.62
CA CYS A 199 -14.64 29.49 -17.63
C CYS A 199 -15.21 28.50 -16.58
N GLU A 200 -16.43 28.72 -16.10
CA GLU A 200 -17.09 27.81 -15.15
C GLU A 200 -17.34 26.41 -15.74
N ARG A 201 -17.72 26.33 -17.02
CA ARG A 201 -17.88 25.04 -17.73
C ARG A 201 -16.55 24.29 -17.90
N LEU A 202 -15.45 25.02 -18.12
CA LEU A 202 -14.11 24.44 -18.20
C LEU A 202 -13.61 23.92 -16.84
N ALA A 203 -14.07 24.49 -15.72
CA ALA A 203 -13.76 24.02 -14.38
C ALA A 203 -14.60 22.80 -13.96
N GLY A 204 -15.83 22.66 -14.46
CA GLY A 204 -16.77 21.59 -14.10
C GLY A 204 -16.47 20.21 -14.72
N SER A 205 -15.63 20.12 -15.75
CA SER A 205 -15.34 18.86 -16.46
C SER A 205 -14.15 18.05 -15.92
N GLN A 206 -13.49 18.52 -14.85
CA GLN A 206 -12.25 17.91 -14.32
C GLN A 206 -12.19 17.76 -12.80
N ALA A 207 -13.32 17.83 -12.08
CA ALA A 207 -13.35 17.42 -10.68
C ALA A 207 -13.35 15.88 -10.61
N PRO A 208 -12.41 15.22 -9.89
CA PRO A 208 -12.60 13.82 -9.53
C PRO A 208 -13.90 13.72 -8.72
N SER A 209 -14.80 12.86 -9.20
CA SER A 209 -16.11 12.57 -8.60
C SER A 209 -16.01 12.38 -7.07
N PRO A 210 -16.65 13.22 -6.24
CA PRO A 210 -16.91 12.85 -4.86
C PRO A 210 -18.01 11.78 -4.84
N ALA A 211 -17.75 10.69 -4.12
CA ALA A 211 -18.72 9.63 -3.83
C ALA A 211 -20.04 10.21 -3.27
N PRO A 212 -21.20 9.56 -3.51
CA PRO A 212 -22.51 10.14 -3.27
C PRO A 212 -22.85 10.11 -1.77
N GLY A 213 -23.22 11.26 -1.22
CA GLY A 213 -23.79 11.36 0.13
C GLY A 213 -24.11 12.80 0.51
N ALA A 214 -25.40 13.05 0.78
CA ALA A 214 -26.00 14.28 1.31
C ALA A 214 -26.30 15.41 0.31
N ALA A 215 -27.50 15.31 -0.27
CA ALA A 215 -28.23 16.42 -0.87
C ALA A 215 -28.61 17.48 0.18
N THR A 216 -28.54 18.77 -0.18
CA THR A 216 -29.69 19.72 -0.27
C THR A 216 -29.21 21.13 -0.63
N GLY A 217 -29.76 21.70 -1.72
CA GLY A 217 -29.80 23.16 -1.94
C GLY A 217 -31.07 23.79 -1.31
N PRO A 218 -31.49 25.04 -1.63
CA PRO A 218 -30.97 25.96 -2.66
C PRO A 218 -30.92 27.48 -2.29
N ALA A 219 -30.48 28.28 -3.28
CA ALA A 219 -30.95 29.64 -3.66
C ALA A 219 -30.31 30.95 -3.12
N LEU A 220 -29.58 31.62 -4.04
CA LEU A 220 -29.67 33.02 -4.52
C LEU A 220 -29.94 34.21 -3.56
N GLY A 221 -29.03 35.20 -3.60
CA GLY A 221 -29.29 36.61 -3.23
C GLY A 221 -28.04 37.46 -2.92
N SER A 222 -27.68 38.41 -3.79
CA SER A 222 -26.75 39.55 -3.53
C SER A 222 -27.49 40.69 -2.77
N PRO A 223 -26.89 41.82 -2.30
CA PRO A 223 -25.48 42.31 -2.32
C PRO A 223 -24.92 42.96 -1.00
N GLY A 224 -23.64 42.73 -0.65
CA GLY A 224 -22.73 43.54 0.22
C GLY A 224 -23.10 43.72 1.72
N PRO A 225 -22.17 44.07 2.67
CA PRO A 225 -20.72 44.36 2.60
C PRO A 225 -19.83 43.40 3.44
N LEU A 226 -18.52 43.42 3.20
CA LEU A 226 -17.45 42.57 3.78
C LEU A 226 -17.53 41.08 3.36
N ALA A 227 -16.85 40.74 2.26
CA ALA A 227 -16.69 39.35 1.83
C ALA A 227 -16.07 38.53 2.98
N PRO A 228 -16.70 37.43 3.42
CA PRO A 228 -16.04 36.46 4.28
C PRO A 228 -14.81 35.97 3.54
N LEU A 229 -13.64 36.01 4.19
CA LEU A 229 -12.38 35.47 3.69
C LEU A 229 -12.68 34.10 3.06
N ALA A 230 -12.50 33.98 1.74
CA ALA A 230 -12.74 32.72 1.05
C ALA A 230 -11.89 31.64 1.75
N PRO A 231 -12.49 30.50 2.15
CA PRO A 231 -11.77 29.51 2.93
C PRO A 231 -10.51 29.07 2.18
N LEU A 232 -9.42 28.91 2.92
CA LEU A 232 -8.18 28.40 2.36
C LEU A 232 -8.43 27.00 1.79
N ALA A 233 -7.90 26.75 0.59
CA ALA A 233 -7.92 25.43 0.01
C ALA A 233 -7.02 24.50 0.84
N PRO A 234 -7.29 23.18 0.89
CA PRO A 234 -6.47 22.24 1.66
C PRO A 234 -4.97 22.35 1.36
N ARG A 235 -4.60 22.55 0.09
CA ARG A 235 -3.20 22.74 -0.32
C ARG A 235 -2.57 24.04 0.15
N GLU A 236 -3.36 25.11 0.32
CA GLU A 236 -2.89 26.37 0.89
C GLU A 236 -2.62 26.21 2.40
N VAL A 237 -3.46 25.44 3.09
CA VAL A 237 -3.27 25.09 4.51
C VAL A 237 -2.05 24.18 4.69
N ASP A 238 -1.87 23.17 3.85
CA ASP A 238 -0.69 22.28 3.88
C ASP A 238 0.61 23.08 3.73
N VAL A 239 0.65 24.00 2.76
CA VAL A 239 1.81 24.88 2.52
C VAL A 239 2.04 25.82 3.71
N LEU A 240 0.99 26.45 4.23
CA LEU A 240 1.11 27.31 5.41
C LEU A 240 1.55 26.54 6.66
N THR A 241 1.12 25.29 6.82
CA THR A 241 1.54 24.41 7.92
C THR A 241 3.03 24.07 7.81
N ALA A 242 3.51 23.74 6.61
CA ALA A 242 4.93 23.49 6.37
C ALA A 242 5.78 24.74 6.64
N VAL A 243 5.31 25.92 6.22
CA VAL A 243 5.98 27.20 6.46
C VAL A 243 5.94 27.58 7.95
N ALA A 244 4.84 27.32 8.65
CA ALA A 244 4.72 27.54 10.10
C ALA A 244 5.69 26.66 10.90
N ALA A 245 6.04 25.48 10.38
CA ALA A 245 7.07 24.60 10.92
C ALA A 245 8.51 25.02 10.55
N GLY A 246 8.71 26.18 9.90
CA GLY A 246 10.01 26.72 9.54
C GLY A 246 10.58 26.23 8.21
N ALA A 247 9.81 25.50 7.39
CA ALA A 247 10.30 25.01 6.11
C ALA A 247 10.53 26.16 5.11
N THR A 248 11.60 26.04 4.31
CA THR A 248 11.80 26.86 3.10
C THR A 248 10.81 26.41 2.01
N ASN A 249 10.60 27.22 0.96
CA ASN A 249 9.72 26.81 -0.14
C ASN A 249 10.19 25.51 -0.81
N ALA A 250 11.50 25.27 -0.87
CA ALA A 250 12.08 24.03 -1.37
C ALA A 250 11.80 22.85 -0.42
N GLY A 251 11.96 23.03 0.90
CA GLY A 251 11.64 22.00 1.89
C GLY A 251 10.15 21.70 1.98
N ALA A 252 9.29 22.71 1.83
CA ALA A 252 7.84 22.52 1.74
C ALA A 252 7.44 21.80 0.44
N ALA A 253 8.11 22.12 -0.67
CA ALA A 253 7.92 21.44 -1.95
C ALA A 253 8.27 19.94 -1.84
N GLU A 254 9.41 19.61 -1.26
CA GLU A 254 9.84 18.22 -1.03
C GLU A 254 8.86 17.47 -0.13
N ARG A 255 8.44 18.07 1.00
CA ARG A 255 7.48 17.46 1.94
C ARG A 255 6.09 17.23 1.36
N LEU A 256 5.65 18.08 0.44
CA LEU A 256 4.30 18.05 -0.13
C LEU A 256 4.26 17.44 -1.54
N GLY A 257 5.39 17.00 -2.08
CA GLY A 257 5.49 16.48 -3.45
C GLY A 257 5.15 17.52 -4.52
N LEU A 258 5.45 18.80 -4.26
CA LEU A 258 5.19 19.94 -5.14
C LEU A 258 6.50 20.48 -5.73
N ARG A 259 6.42 21.38 -6.72
CA ARG A 259 7.56 22.19 -7.16
C ARG A 259 7.69 23.46 -6.30
N PRO A 260 8.91 24.00 -6.08
CA PRO A 260 9.11 25.24 -5.32
C PRO A 260 8.32 26.44 -5.87
N GLU A 261 8.11 26.50 -7.19
CA GLU A 261 7.31 27.51 -7.87
C GLU A 261 5.83 27.39 -7.52
N THR A 262 5.31 26.17 -7.47
CA THR A 262 3.92 25.88 -7.07
C THR A 262 3.67 26.27 -5.61
N VAL A 263 4.65 26.02 -4.73
CA VAL A 263 4.59 26.46 -3.32
C VAL A 263 4.53 27.99 -3.22
N LYS A 264 5.32 28.73 -4.02
CA LYS A 264 5.22 30.20 -4.10
C LYS A 264 3.83 30.65 -4.56
N GLY A 265 3.23 29.94 -5.50
CA GLY A 265 1.88 30.18 -6.00
C GLY A 265 0.81 30.01 -4.91
N TYR A 266 0.82 28.88 -4.20
CA TYR A 266 -0.09 28.63 -3.09
C TYR A 266 0.09 29.63 -1.95
N LEU A 267 1.33 29.96 -1.59
CA LEU A 267 1.60 30.96 -0.55
C LEU A 267 1.09 32.34 -0.94
N ARG A 268 1.24 32.75 -2.21
CA ARG A 268 0.70 34.02 -2.72
C ARG A 268 -0.81 34.05 -2.71
N SER A 269 -1.46 32.94 -3.10
CA SER A 269 -2.91 32.82 -3.04
C SER A 269 -3.42 32.88 -1.59
N ALA A 270 -2.76 32.17 -0.67
CA ALA A 270 -3.08 32.17 0.75
C ALA A 270 -2.88 33.57 1.37
N MET A 271 -1.78 34.26 1.06
CA MET A 271 -1.52 35.63 1.50
C MET A 271 -2.62 36.59 1.04
N ARG A 272 -3.02 36.52 -0.24
CA ARG A 272 -4.11 37.32 -0.79
C ARG A 272 -5.44 37.02 -0.09
N LYS A 273 -5.73 35.75 0.18
CA LYS A 273 -6.96 35.32 0.86
C LYS A 273 -6.99 35.68 2.34
N LEU A 274 -5.84 35.77 3.00
CA LEU A 274 -5.72 36.14 4.41
C LEU A 274 -5.49 37.65 4.64
N GLY A 275 -5.36 38.43 3.57
CA GLY A 275 -5.00 39.85 3.65
C GLY A 275 -3.58 40.10 4.19
N ALA A 276 -2.67 39.13 4.03
CA ALA A 276 -1.30 39.21 4.50
C ALA A 276 -0.35 39.69 3.39
N HIS A 277 0.63 40.49 3.75
CA HIS A 277 1.64 41.03 2.84
C HIS A 277 2.98 40.29 2.98
N THR A 278 3.20 39.61 4.10
CA THR A 278 4.37 38.78 4.33
C THR A 278 4.00 37.33 4.67
N ARG A 279 4.94 36.40 4.42
CA ARG A 279 4.75 34.98 4.76
C ARG A 279 4.49 34.76 6.25
N LEU A 280 5.08 35.60 7.10
CA LEU A 280 4.94 35.51 8.55
C LEU A 280 3.55 36.02 8.98
N GLU A 281 3.11 37.14 8.40
CA GLU A 281 1.74 37.63 8.59
C GLU A 281 0.70 36.60 8.18
N ALA A 282 0.93 35.85 7.09
CA ALA A 282 0.01 34.80 6.65
C ALA A 282 -0.11 33.67 7.68
N VAL A 283 1.01 33.24 8.26
CA VAL A 283 1.00 32.21 9.34
C VAL A 283 0.29 32.73 10.58
N VAL A 284 0.53 33.99 10.97
CA VAL A 284 -0.13 34.62 12.12
C VAL A 284 -1.63 34.75 11.88
N ALA A 285 -2.05 35.19 10.70
CA ALA A 285 -3.46 35.30 10.30
C ALA A 285 -4.15 33.93 10.29
N ALA A 286 -3.50 32.90 9.74
CA ALA A 286 -4.02 31.54 9.70
C ALA A 286 -4.16 30.92 11.10
N ARG A 287 -3.22 31.17 12.03
CA ARG A 287 -3.34 30.77 13.45
C ARG A 287 -4.50 31.47 14.15
N ARG A 288 -4.65 32.78 13.97
CA ARG A 288 -5.78 33.53 14.54
C ARG A 288 -7.13 33.04 14.02
N ALA A 289 -7.17 32.55 12.78
CA ALA A 289 -8.34 31.95 12.16
C ALA A 289 -8.58 30.48 12.56
N GLY A 290 -7.73 29.86 13.39
CA GLY A 290 -7.84 28.46 13.81
C GLY A 290 -7.55 27.45 12.70
N LEU A 291 -6.91 27.87 11.60
CA LEU A 291 -6.61 27.04 10.43
C LEU A 291 -5.26 26.31 10.54
N LEU A 292 -4.46 26.65 11.55
CA LEU A 292 -3.19 26.01 11.88
C LEU A 292 -3.17 25.67 13.38
N PRO A 293 -2.57 24.53 13.77
CA PRO A 293 -2.33 24.19 15.16
C PRO A 293 -1.29 25.11 15.84
#